data_AF-A0A284VPH0-F1
#
_entry.id   AF-A0A284VPH0-F1
#
_cell.length_a   1.000
_cell.length_b   1.000
_cell.length_c   1.000
_cell.angle_alpha   90.00
_cell.angle_beta   90.00
_cell.angle_gamma   90.00
#
_symmetry.space_group_name_H-M   'P 1'
#
loop_
_entity.id
_entity.type
_entity.pdbx_description
1 polymer ?
#
loop_
_entity_poly.entity_id
_entity_poly.type
_entity_poly.pdbx_seq_one_letter_code
_entity_poly.pdbx_strand_id
1 'polypeptide(L)'
;MEEHIVEVCEKIGDRIGKYSYFTNDKGVLFGLRNSKNLTEFLENLNSAQFKMPNEKFSGRLEIPKEFLLSIDERNWRQYKSLITIFAKNPPPKKEAKDEHEEIKTRED
;
A
#
# COMPACT_ATOMS: atom_id res chain seq x y z
N MET A 1 -10.41 -4.58 -17.19
CA MET A 1 -10.34 -4.39 -15.73
C MET A 1 -10.88 -3.02 -15.43
N GLU A 2 -11.76 -2.91 -14.44
CA GLU A 2 -12.39 -1.65 -14.07
C GLU A 2 -11.38 -0.73 -13.36
N GLU A 3 -11.44 0.57 -13.64
CA GLU A 3 -10.54 1.59 -13.09
C GLU A 3 -10.54 1.56 -11.55
N HIS A 4 -11.73 1.45 -10.95
CA HIS A 4 -11.90 1.30 -9.50
C HIS A 4 -11.07 0.14 -8.90
N ILE A 5 -10.95 -0.99 -9.59
CA ILE A 5 -10.15 -2.13 -9.10
C ILE A 5 -8.66 -1.79 -9.08
N VAL A 6 -8.18 -1.05 -10.08
CA VAL A 6 -6.79 -0.58 -10.14
C VAL A 6 -6.52 0.37 -8.99
N GLU A 7 -7.42 1.32 -8.72
CA GLU A 7 -7.29 2.25 -7.60
C GLU A 7 -7.25 1.52 -6.24
N VAL A 8 -8.07 0.49 -6.06
CA VAL A 8 -8.04 -0.32 -4.83
C VAL A 8 -6.72 -1.08 -4.72
N CYS A 9 -6.23 -1.68 -5.81
CA CYS A 9 -4.92 -2.34 -5.83
C CYS A 9 -3.79 -1.37 -5.50
N GLU A 10 -3.85 -0.14 -5.99
CA GLU A 10 -2.89 0.93 -5.70
C GLU A 10 -2.91 1.31 -4.23
N LYS A 11 -4.09 1.57 -3.66
CA LYS A 11 -4.25 1.90 -2.23
C LYS A 11 -3.72 0.78 -1.33
N ILE A 12 -4.05 -0.49 -1.65
CA ILE A 12 -3.54 -1.65 -0.91
C ILE A 12 -2.02 -1.74 -1.02
N GLY A 13 -1.50 -1.63 -2.25
CA GLY A 13 -0.07 -1.68 -2.54
C GLY A 13 0.71 -0.60 -1.78
N ASP A 14 0.30 0.66 -1.89
CA ASP A 14 0.93 1.80 -1.20
C ASP A 14 0.96 1.61 0.32
N ARG A 15 -0.12 1.11 0.92
CA ARG A 15 -0.17 0.79 2.36
C ARG A 15 0.84 -0.26 2.76
N ILE A 16 0.93 -1.34 1.99
CA ILE A 16 1.90 -2.43 2.21
C ILE A 16 3.34 -1.92 2.03
N GLY A 17 3.59 -1.13 0.98
CA GLY A 17 4.90 -0.53 0.72
C GLY A 17 5.37 0.36 1.87
N LYS A 18 4.50 1.25 2.33
CA LYS A 18 4.73 2.08 3.53
C LYS A 18 4.97 1.24 4.77
N TYR A 19 4.15 0.24 5.03
CA TYR A 19 4.32 -0.67 6.17
C TYR A 19 5.71 -1.32 6.14
N SER A 20 6.07 -1.94 5.01
CA SER A 20 7.35 -2.62 4.87
C SER A 20 8.54 -1.68 4.97
N TYR A 21 8.41 -0.43 4.53
CA TYR A 21 9.45 0.57 4.68
C TYR A 21 9.61 1.03 6.14
N PHE A 22 8.52 1.46 6.79
CA PHE A 22 8.58 2.06 8.13
C PHE A 22 8.83 1.05 9.25
N THR A 23 8.38 -0.19 9.09
CA THR A 23 8.59 -1.25 10.09
C THR A 23 9.80 -2.13 9.79
N ASN A 24 10.41 -1.97 8.60
CA ASN A 24 11.43 -2.86 8.05
C ASN A 24 10.97 -4.34 7.94
N ASP A 25 9.66 -4.62 8.02
CA ASP A 25 9.05 -5.95 7.84
C ASP A 25 8.57 -6.14 6.40
N LYS A 26 9.33 -6.91 5.61
CA LYS A 26 9.00 -7.27 4.22
C LYS A 26 8.15 -8.54 4.10
N GLY A 27 7.77 -9.17 5.21
CA GLY A 27 7.08 -10.46 5.23
C GLY A 27 5.74 -10.43 4.50
N VAL A 28 4.96 -9.36 4.66
CA VAL A 28 3.68 -9.17 3.94
C VAL A 28 3.90 -9.10 2.43
N LEU A 29 4.87 -8.28 2.00
CA LEU A 29 5.19 -8.12 0.59
C LEU A 29 5.66 -9.42 -0.05
N PHE A 30 6.54 -10.17 0.63
CA PHE A 30 7.03 -11.45 0.14
C PHE A 30 5.94 -12.52 0.12
N GLY A 31 5.09 -12.58 1.16
CA GLY A 31 3.94 -13.50 1.21
C GLY A 31 3.00 -13.29 0.03
N LEU A 32 2.62 -12.04 -0.23
CA LEU A 32 1.78 -11.69 -1.38
C LEU A 32 2.46 -12.06 -2.70
N ARG A 33 3.72 -11.66 -2.91
CA ARG A 33 4.46 -11.96 -4.16
C ARG A 33 4.53 -13.47 -4.44
N ASN A 34 4.75 -14.26 -3.40
CA ASN A 34 4.99 -15.70 -3.49
C ASN A 34 3.71 -16.55 -3.45
N SER A 35 2.53 -15.95 -3.25
CA SER A 35 1.25 -16.67 -3.26
C SER A 35 1.05 -17.42 -4.58
N LYS A 36 0.82 -18.73 -4.51
CA LYS A 36 0.78 -19.65 -5.67
C LYS A 36 -0.64 -19.94 -6.18
N ASN A 37 -1.63 -19.74 -5.32
CA ASN A 37 -3.05 -19.94 -5.60
C ASN A 37 -3.88 -18.81 -4.94
N LEU A 38 -5.17 -18.77 -5.27
CA LEU A 38 -6.10 -17.78 -4.75
C LEU A 38 -6.19 -17.83 -3.21
N THR A 39 -6.25 -19.03 -2.62
CA THR A 39 -6.33 -19.20 -1.16
C THR A 39 -5.15 -18.56 -0.45
N GLU A 40 -3.92 -18.88 -0.85
CA GLU A 40 -2.70 -18.28 -0.30
C GLU A 40 -2.70 -16.75 -0.47
N PHE A 41 -3.19 -16.24 -1.60
CA PHE A 41 -3.30 -14.81 -1.83
C PHE A 41 -4.27 -14.14 -0.83
N LEU A 42 -5.45 -14.72 -0.61
CA LEU A 42 -6.44 -14.23 0.35
C LEU A 42 -5.94 -14.32 1.80
N GLU A 43 -5.24 -15.41 2.16
CA GLU A 43 -4.63 -15.57 3.49
C GLU A 43 -3.56 -14.52 3.76
N ASN A 44 -2.74 -14.19 2.76
CA ASN A 44 -1.74 -13.14 2.86
C ASN A 44 -2.37 -11.75 2.96
N LEU A 45 -3.46 -11.47 2.22
CA LEU A 45 -4.24 -10.23 2.36
C LEU A 45 -4.88 -10.10 3.74
N ASN A 46 -5.42 -11.18 4.28
CA ASN A 46 -5.97 -11.21 5.64
C ASN A 46 -4.87 -10.93 6.69
N SER A 47 -3.73 -11.63 6.57
CA SER A 47 -2.57 -11.43 7.45
C SER A 47 -2.05 -9.99 7.40
N ALA A 48 -2.09 -9.36 6.22
CA ALA A 48 -1.74 -7.96 6.05
C ALA A 48 -2.65 -7.02 6.88
N GLN A 49 -3.97 -7.23 6.85
CA GLN A 49 -4.92 -6.42 7.65
C GLN A 49 -4.63 -6.50 9.15
N PHE A 50 -4.30 -7.70 9.66
CA PHE A 50 -3.96 -7.88 11.08
C PHE A 50 -2.63 -7.23 11.49
N LYS A 51 -1.65 -7.21 10.60
CA LYS A 51 -0.36 -6.55 10.84
C LYS A 51 -0.41 -5.03 10.77
N MET A 52 -1.45 -4.48 10.13
CA MET A 52 -1.67 -3.04 9.97
C MET A 52 -2.96 -2.57 10.66
N PRO A 53 -3.11 -2.75 11.98
CA PRO A 53 -4.40 -2.47 12.65
C PRO A 53 -4.65 -0.98 12.92
N ASN A 54 -3.63 -0.12 12.86
CA ASN A 54 -3.70 1.24 13.37
C ASN A 54 -2.89 2.28 12.57
N GLU A 55 -3.26 3.55 12.73
CA GLU A 55 -2.80 4.69 11.91
C GLU A 55 -1.32 5.08 12.08
N LYS A 56 -0.64 4.54 13.08
CA LYS A 56 0.61 5.10 13.62
C LYS A 56 1.82 5.04 12.68
N PHE A 57 1.83 4.19 11.65
CA PHE A 57 2.99 3.99 10.77
C PHE A 57 2.66 4.02 9.27
N SER A 58 1.99 2.98 8.77
CA SER A 58 1.52 2.89 7.38
C SER A 58 0.07 3.34 7.22
N GLY A 59 -0.62 3.36 8.36
CA GLY A 59 -2.03 3.39 8.63
C GLY A 59 -2.81 2.12 8.33
N ARG A 60 -4.08 2.08 8.77
CA ARG A 60 -4.93 0.88 8.69
C ARG A 60 -5.04 0.41 7.24
N LEU A 61 -4.80 -0.88 7.01
CA LEU A 61 -5.15 -1.51 5.73
C LEU A 61 -6.60 -1.99 5.84
N GLU A 62 -7.46 -1.42 5.00
CA GLU A 62 -8.84 -1.84 4.86
C GLU A 62 -9.05 -2.33 3.43
N ILE A 63 -9.49 -3.57 3.28
CA ILE A 63 -9.78 -4.16 1.98
C ILE A 63 -11.29 -4.10 1.77
N PRO A 64 -11.78 -3.34 0.78
CA PRO A 64 -13.21 -3.21 0.53
C PRO A 64 -13.86 -4.56 0.26
N LYS A 65 -15.07 -4.77 0.80
CA LYS A 65 -15.85 -6.00 0.57
C LYS A 65 -16.07 -6.26 -0.93
N GLU A 66 -16.36 -5.22 -1.69
CA GLU A 66 -16.59 -5.31 -3.14
C GLU A 66 -15.35 -5.80 -3.89
N PHE A 67 -14.17 -5.36 -3.46
CA PHE A 67 -12.91 -5.87 -4.00
C PHE A 67 -12.75 -7.36 -3.71
N LEU A 68 -13.02 -7.80 -2.48
CA LEU A 68 -12.97 -9.23 -2.12
C LEU A 68 -13.95 -10.07 -2.94
N LEU A 69 -15.17 -9.58 -3.17
CA LEU A 69 -16.18 -10.25 -4.00
C LEU A 69 -15.82 -10.28 -5.48
N SER A 70 -14.99 -9.35 -5.93
CA SER A 70 -14.52 -9.30 -7.32
C SER A 70 -13.38 -10.28 -7.62
N ILE A 71 -12.71 -10.84 -6.61
CA ILE A 71 -11.57 -11.74 -6.79
C ILE A 71 -12.07 -13.15 -7.14
N ASP A 72 -11.51 -13.72 -8.21
CA ASP A 72 -11.74 -15.10 -8.62
C ASP A 72 -10.47 -15.78 -9.16
N GLU A 73 -10.57 -17.06 -9.54
CA GLU A 73 -9.47 -17.85 -10.07
C GLU A 73 -8.85 -17.29 -11.37
N ARG A 74 -9.59 -16.46 -12.10
CA ARG A 74 -9.16 -15.90 -13.40
C ARG A 74 -8.38 -14.61 -13.23
N ASN A 75 -8.69 -13.80 -12.22
CA ASN A 75 -8.16 -12.45 -12.08
C ASN A 75 -7.18 -12.25 -10.91
N TRP A 76 -7.14 -13.14 -9.91
CA TRP A 76 -6.36 -12.91 -8.69
C TRP A 76 -4.87 -12.68 -8.94
N ARG A 77 -4.28 -13.36 -9.93
CA ARG A 77 -2.85 -13.19 -10.30
C ARG A 77 -2.58 -11.78 -10.81
N GLN A 78 -3.53 -11.20 -11.53
CA GLN A 78 -3.43 -9.85 -12.05
C GLN A 78 -3.53 -8.84 -10.91
N TYR A 79 -4.48 -9.02 -9.99
CA TYR A 79 -4.64 -8.14 -8.83
C TYR A 79 -3.42 -8.22 -7.90
N LYS A 80 -2.93 -9.44 -7.63
CA LYS A 80 -1.66 -9.67 -6.93
C LYS A 80 -0.54 -8.86 -7.57
N SER A 81 -0.38 -8.97 -8.88
CA SER A 81 0.69 -8.29 -9.62
C SER A 81 0.59 -6.77 -9.46
N LEU A 82 -0.61 -6.20 -9.63
CA LEU A 82 -0.85 -4.77 -9.44
C LEU A 82 -0.51 -4.31 -8.02
N ILE A 83 -1.02 -5.00 -6.99
CA ILE A 83 -0.72 -4.70 -5.59
C ILE A 83 0.79 -4.70 -5.34
N THR A 84 1.50 -5.72 -5.85
CA THR A 84 2.97 -5.80 -5.67
C THR A 84 3.74 -4.73 -6.46
N ILE A 85 3.23 -4.29 -7.61
CA ILE A 85 3.81 -3.19 -8.41
C ILE A 85 3.64 -1.85 -7.69
N PHE A 86 2.47 -1.64 -7.06
CA PHE A 86 2.16 -0.41 -6.33
C PHE A 86 2.75 -0.37 -4.92
N ALA A 87 3.21 -1.50 -4.37
CA ALA A 87 3.95 -1.58 -3.11
C ALA A 87 5.38 -1.04 -3.22
N LYS A 88 5.50 0.28 -3.41
CA LYS A 88 6.74 1.01 -3.56
C LYS A 88 7.20 1.59 -2.21
N ASN A 89 8.50 1.88 -2.11
CA ASN A 89 9.00 2.67 -1.00
C ASN A 89 8.36 4.08 -1.04
N PRO A 90 7.97 4.64 0.11
CA PRO A 90 7.54 6.03 0.16
C PRO A 90 8.67 6.93 -0.38
N PRO A 91 8.33 8.05 -1.05
CA PRO A 91 9.35 9.00 -1.48
C PRO A 91 10.15 9.49 -0.26
N PRO A 92 11.45 9.79 -0.42
CA PRO A 92 12.21 10.41 0.65
C PRO A 92 11.45 11.65 1.11
N LYS A 93 11.27 11.82 2.42
CA LYS A 93 10.71 13.06 2.98
C LYS A 93 11.54 14.19 2.40
N LYS A 94 10.98 14.98 1.47
CA LYS A 94 11.53 16.30 1.21
C LYS A 94 11.46 16.98 2.57
N GLU A 95 12.62 17.28 3.14
CA GLU A 95 12.67 18.27 4.22
C GLU A 95 11.85 19.44 3.71
N ALA A 96 10.79 19.78 4.42
CA ALA A 96 10.12 21.04 4.23
C ALA A 96 11.20 22.08 4.52
N LYS A 97 11.89 22.56 3.48
CA LYS A 97 12.65 23.79 3.57
C LYS A 97 11.58 24.85 3.79
N ASP A 98 11.44 25.23 5.05
CA ASP A 98 10.58 26.30 5.49
C ASP A 98 10.74 27.49 4.55
N GLU A 99 9.64 27.88 3.91
CA GLU A 99 9.44 29.16 3.24
C GLU A 99 9.38 30.30 4.28
N HIS A 100 10.40 30.39 5.13
CA HIS A 100 10.58 31.45 6.12
C HIS A 100 11.83 32.29 5.80
N GLU A 101 11.96 32.73 4.54
CA GLU A 101 12.97 33.72 4.18
C GLU A 101 12.53 34.65 3.03
N GLU A 102 11.25 35.07 2.99
CA GLU A 102 10.81 36.13 2.05
C GLU A 102 10.02 37.29 2.70
N ILE A 103 9.92 37.36 4.04
CA ILE A 103 9.21 38.47 4.74
C ILE A 103 10.17 39.53 5.32
N LYS A 104 11.50 39.42 5.18
CA LYS A 104 12.46 40.36 5.79
C LYS A 104 13.20 41.33 4.86
N THR A 105 12.79 41.50 3.61
CA THR A 105 13.43 42.45 2.67
C THR A 105 12.48 43.53 2.12
N ARG A 106 11.44 43.89 2.89
CA ARG A 106 10.55 45.02 2.56
C ARG A 106 10.33 45.99 3.72
N GLU A 107 11.30 46.16 4.59
CA GLU A 107 11.38 47.37 5.43
C GLU A 107 12.87 47.69 5.59
N ASP A 108 13.37 48.55 4.70
CA ASP A 108 14.42 49.57 4.93
C ASP A 108 14.58 50.43 3.66
#